data_AF-A0A3C1FRB0-F1
#
_entry.id   AF-A0A3C1FRB0-F1
#
_cell.length_a   1.000
_cell.length_b   1.000
_cell.length_c   1.000
_cell.angle_alpha   90.00
_cell.angle_beta   90.00
_cell.angle_gamma   90.00
#
_symmetry.space_group_name_H-M   'P 1'
#
loop_
_entity.id
_entity.type
_entity.pdbx_description
1 polymer ?
#
loop_
_entity_poly.entity_id
_entity_poly.type
_entity_poly.pdbx_seq_one_letter_code
_entity_poly.pdbx_strand_id
1 'polypeptide(L)'
;GLSQNTASNIATVAAATEELSASEREISTQVAHSAGVAREAVARSREAGNAMAVLDRAGLQIGEVAKLISEIASQTNLLALNATIEAARAGEAGKGFAVVAGEVKNLAAQTARATDEISGNITAIQAATKEAVAAIGEIDTTIGQLDESSTAIAAAVEQQTAATGEIARNIDAGSRGTAEVTQNV
;
A
#
# COMPACT_ATOMS: atom_id res chain seq x y z
N GLY A 1 44.87 6.89 -46.95
CA GLY A 1 43.52 6.48 -47.41
C GLY A 1 42.88 5.53 -46.42
N LEU A 2 43.09 4.22 -46.57
CA LEU A 2 42.48 3.17 -45.74
C LEU A 2 42.83 3.26 -44.24
N SER A 3 44.12 3.46 -43.89
CA SER A 3 44.54 3.56 -42.48
C SER A 3 43.93 4.78 -41.76
N GLN A 4 43.74 5.88 -42.50
CA GLN A 4 43.14 7.12 -41.97
C GLN A 4 41.63 6.96 -41.69
N ASN A 5 40.91 6.27 -42.59
CA ASN A 5 39.51 5.91 -42.35
C ASN A 5 39.35 4.92 -41.19
N THR A 6 40.27 3.95 -41.07
CA THR A 6 40.25 2.97 -39.97
C THR A 6 40.47 3.65 -38.63
N ALA A 7 41.47 4.55 -38.53
CA ALA A 7 41.71 5.32 -37.32
C ALA A 7 40.52 6.21 -36.94
N SER A 8 39.85 6.84 -37.92
CA SER A 8 38.63 7.61 -37.68
C SER A 8 37.50 6.74 -37.13
N ASN A 9 37.28 5.55 -37.70
CA ASN A 9 36.25 4.63 -37.23
C ASN A 9 36.54 4.15 -35.80
N ILE A 10 37.79 3.81 -35.49
CA ILE A 10 38.22 3.42 -34.14
C ILE A 10 37.95 4.54 -33.14
N ALA A 11 38.25 5.80 -33.48
CA ALA A 11 37.95 6.95 -32.62
C ALA A 11 36.45 7.13 -32.39
N THR A 12 35.62 6.94 -33.42
CA THR A 12 34.15 6.99 -33.27
C THR A 12 33.62 5.90 -32.35
N VAL A 13 34.09 4.66 -32.49
CA VAL A 13 33.66 3.56 -31.61
C VAL A 13 34.18 3.76 -30.18
N ALA A 14 35.40 4.30 -30.01
CA ALA A 14 35.94 4.65 -28.69
C ALA A 14 35.02 5.63 -27.96
N ALA A 15 34.64 6.73 -28.62
CA ALA A 15 33.73 7.73 -28.06
C ALA A 15 32.37 7.12 -27.69
N ALA A 16 31.79 6.29 -28.57
CA ALA A 16 30.53 5.61 -28.28
C ALA A 16 30.64 4.64 -27.09
N THR A 17 31.80 3.99 -26.91
CA THR A 17 32.05 3.07 -25.78
C THR A 17 32.19 3.84 -24.45
N GLU A 18 32.83 5.01 -24.48
CA GLU A 18 32.91 5.90 -23.31
C GLU A 18 31.53 6.43 -22.89
N GLU A 19 30.72 6.86 -23.86
CA GLU A 19 29.34 7.31 -23.62
C GLU A 19 28.48 6.17 -23.05
N LEU A 20 28.60 4.97 -23.61
CA LEU A 20 27.87 3.79 -23.13
C LEU A 20 28.29 3.42 -21.70
N SER A 21 29.59 3.48 -21.37
CA SER A 21 30.06 3.26 -20.00
C SER A 21 29.57 4.32 -19.01
N ALA A 22 29.40 5.57 -19.46
CA ALA A 22 28.79 6.61 -18.64
C ALA A 22 27.30 6.32 -18.38
N SER A 23 26.56 5.93 -19.43
CA SER A 23 25.15 5.55 -19.33
C SER A 23 24.92 4.34 -18.42
N GLU A 24 25.75 3.31 -18.49
CA GLU A 24 25.68 2.14 -17.61
C GLU A 24 25.83 2.51 -16.13
N ARG A 25 26.74 3.42 -15.78
CA ARG A 25 26.91 3.90 -14.38
C ARG A 25 25.69 4.67 -13.89
N GLU A 26 25.08 5.47 -14.76
CA GLU A 26 23.85 6.19 -14.45
C GLU A 26 22.70 5.21 -14.22
N ILE A 27 22.53 4.21 -15.10
CA ILE A 27 21.51 3.16 -14.95
C ILE A 27 21.73 2.38 -13.65
N SER A 28 22.97 1.99 -13.33
CA SER A 28 23.30 1.30 -12.07
C SER A 28 22.89 2.12 -10.84
N THR A 29 23.18 3.43 -10.85
CA THR A 29 22.76 4.36 -9.78
C THR A 29 21.24 4.46 -9.69
N GLN A 30 20.55 4.56 -10.82
CA GLN A 30 19.10 4.65 -10.88
C GLN A 30 18.42 3.38 -10.38
N VAL A 31 18.95 2.20 -10.74
CA VAL A 31 18.45 0.89 -10.27
C VAL A 31 18.62 0.75 -8.77
N ALA A 32 19.78 1.13 -8.22
CA ALA A 32 20.01 1.12 -6.78
C ALA A 32 19.04 2.06 -6.04
N HIS A 33 18.76 3.23 -6.61
CA HIS A 33 17.76 4.17 -6.09
C HIS A 33 16.35 3.57 -6.13
N SER A 34 15.93 2.98 -7.25
CA SER A 34 14.64 2.30 -7.40
C SER A 34 14.45 1.17 -6.39
N ALA A 35 15.48 0.35 -6.15
CA ALA A 35 15.44 -0.69 -5.11
C ALA A 35 15.31 -0.09 -3.70
N GLY A 36 15.93 1.07 -3.44
CA GLY A 36 15.74 1.82 -2.20
C GLY A 36 14.30 2.29 -2.00
N VAL A 37 13.71 2.89 -3.02
CA VAL A 37 12.30 3.36 -3.01
C VAL A 37 11.34 2.19 -2.82
N ALA A 38 11.58 1.05 -3.48
CA ALA A 38 10.77 -0.16 -3.31
C ALA A 38 10.78 -0.64 -1.85
N ARG A 39 11.96 -0.71 -1.20
CA ARG A 39 12.07 -1.09 0.22
C ARG A 39 11.33 -0.13 1.15
N GLU A 40 11.40 1.18 0.88
CA GLU A 40 10.63 2.16 1.65
C GLU A 40 9.13 1.97 1.46
N ALA A 41 8.68 1.69 0.24
CA ALA A 41 7.28 1.43 -0.06
C ALA A 41 6.75 0.19 0.68
N VAL A 42 7.54 -0.90 0.78
CA VAL A 42 7.18 -2.07 1.61
C VAL A 42 7.00 -1.69 3.08
N ALA A 43 7.90 -0.86 3.63
CA ALA A 43 7.79 -0.43 5.02
C ALA A 43 6.49 0.37 5.26
N ARG A 44 6.19 1.33 4.38
CA ARG A 44 4.95 2.13 4.45
C ARG A 44 3.69 1.29 4.26
N SER A 45 3.72 0.32 3.36
CA SER A 45 2.62 -0.61 3.12
C SER A 45 2.31 -1.45 4.37
N ARG A 46 3.35 -1.95 5.06
CA ARG A 46 3.21 -2.64 6.35
C ARG A 46 2.63 -1.75 7.44
N GLU A 47 3.06 -0.49 7.54
CA GLU A 47 2.49 0.48 8.48
C GLU A 47 1.01 0.73 8.22
N ALA A 48 0.62 0.88 6.95
CA ALA A 48 -0.78 1.01 6.55
C ALA A 48 -1.59 -0.24 6.92
N GLY A 49 -1.05 -1.44 6.67
CA GLY A 49 -1.68 -2.71 7.06
C GLY A 49 -1.90 -2.82 8.57
N ASN A 50 -0.92 -2.40 9.37
CA ASN A 50 -1.05 -2.36 10.83
C ASN A 50 -2.13 -1.36 11.29
N ALA A 51 -2.20 -0.18 10.67
CA ALA A 51 -3.24 0.81 10.97
C ALA A 51 -4.64 0.26 10.65
N MET A 52 -4.81 -0.44 9.54
CA MET A 52 -6.07 -1.10 9.19
C MET A 52 -6.45 -2.19 10.20
N ALA A 53 -5.49 -2.98 10.67
CA ALA A 53 -5.75 -4.00 11.71
C ALA A 53 -6.20 -3.38 13.04
N VAL A 54 -5.70 -2.19 13.39
CA VAL A 54 -6.16 -1.43 14.56
C VAL A 54 -7.61 -0.94 14.35
N LEU A 55 -7.94 -0.43 13.16
CA LEU A 55 -9.30 0.01 12.83
C LEU A 55 -10.31 -1.15 12.87
N ASP A 56 -9.95 -2.32 12.35
CA ASP A 56 -10.82 -3.51 12.37
C ASP A 56 -11.14 -3.92 13.82
N ARG A 57 -10.12 -3.95 14.70
CA ARG A 57 -10.29 -4.25 16.13
C ARG A 57 -11.15 -3.20 16.84
N ALA A 58 -10.93 -1.92 16.56
CA ALA A 58 -11.75 -0.84 17.11
C ALA A 58 -13.22 -0.97 16.66
N GLY A 59 -13.45 -1.31 15.39
CA GLY A 59 -14.78 -1.60 14.85
C GLY A 59 -15.47 -2.75 15.59
N LEU A 60 -14.76 -3.85 15.84
CA LEU A 60 -15.29 -4.98 16.62
C LEU A 60 -15.71 -4.57 18.03
N GLN A 61 -14.85 -3.84 18.74
CA GLN A 61 -15.14 -3.36 20.11
C GLN A 61 -16.35 -2.43 20.14
N ILE A 62 -16.47 -1.51 19.18
CA ILE A 62 -17.63 -0.63 19.09
C ILE A 62 -18.90 -1.43 18.76
N GLY A 63 -18.80 -2.45 17.90
CA GLY A 63 -19.91 -3.36 17.59
C GLY A 63 -20.42 -4.12 18.81
N GLU A 64 -19.51 -4.63 19.66
CA GLU A 64 -19.88 -5.30 20.92
C GLU A 64 -20.60 -4.34 21.88
N VAL A 65 -20.12 -3.10 22.01
CA VAL A 65 -20.75 -2.07 22.84
C VAL A 65 -22.13 -1.69 22.29
N ALA A 66 -22.26 -1.49 20.97
CA ALA A 66 -23.55 -1.18 20.34
C ALA A 66 -24.58 -2.29 20.56
N LYS A 67 -24.15 -3.56 20.47
CA LYS A 67 -25.00 -4.72 20.77
C LYS A 67 -25.47 -4.72 22.23
N LEU A 68 -24.57 -4.49 23.18
CA LEU A 68 -24.93 -4.40 24.60
C LEU A 68 -25.95 -3.28 24.86
N ILE A 69 -25.77 -2.11 24.24
CA ILE A 69 -26.71 -0.99 24.38
C ILE A 69 -28.08 -1.36 23.78
N SER A 70 -28.11 -2.05 22.65
CA SER A 70 -29.36 -2.55 22.04
C SER A 70 -30.09 -3.54 22.96
N GLU A 71 -29.36 -4.45 23.62
CA GLU A 71 -29.91 -5.37 24.62
C GLU A 71 -30.49 -4.61 25.84
N ILE A 72 -29.77 -3.61 26.36
CA ILE A 72 -30.25 -2.74 27.45
C ILE A 72 -31.51 -1.97 27.05
N ALA A 73 -31.54 -1.43 25.83
CA ALA A 73 -32.70 -0.72 25.30
C ALA A 73 -33.92 -1.64 25.19
N SER A 74 -33.73 -2.88 24.71
CA SER A 74 -34.78 -3.89 24.65
C SER A 74 -35.33 -4.25 26.03
N GLN A 75 -34.45 -4.45 27.02
CA GLN A 75 -34.85 -4.71 28.41
C GLN A 75 -35.58 -3.52 29.04
N THR A 76 -35.11 -2.30 28.78
CA THR A 76 -35.74 -1.06 29.25
C THR A 76 -37.14 -0.89 28.67
N ASN A 77 -37.31 -1.21 27.38
CA ASN A 77 -38.62 -1.21 26.72
C ASN A 77 -39.58 -2.23 27.35
N LEU A 78 -39.10 -3.43 27.70
CA LEU A 78 -39.92 -4.43 28.42
C LEU A 78 -40.29 -3.98 29.84
N LEU A 79 -39.37 -3.36 30.57
CA LEU A 79 -39.65 -2.79 31.90
C LEU A 79 -40.69 -1.66 31.82
N ALA A 80 -40.57 -0.78 30.83
CA ALA A 80 -41.52 0.29 30.59
C ALA A 80 -42.91 -0.23 30.20
N LEU A 81 -42.96 -1.32 29.44
CA LEU A 81 -44.22 -2.02 29.13
C LEU A 81 -44.89 -2.56 30.39
N ASN A 82 -44.13 -3.24 31.26
CA ASN A 82 -44.65 -3.74 32.54
C ASN A 82 -45.14 -2.60 33.43
N ALA A 83 -44.41 -1.49 33.49
CA ALA A 83 -44.81 -0.29 34.21
C ALA A 83 -46.12 0.31 33.65
N THR A 84 -46.29 0.30 32.33
CA THR A 84 -47.53 0.75 31.67
C THR A 84 -48.72 -0.14 32.05
N ILE A 85 -48.53 -1.46 32.13
CA ILE A 85 -49.56 -2.42 32.55
C ILE A 85 -49.97 -2.17 34.01
N GLU A 86 -49.00 -1.98 34.91
CA GLU A 86 -49.29 -1.74 36.33
C GLU A 86 -49.94 -0.36 36.55
N ALA A 87 -49.54 0.66 35.77
CA ALA A 87 -50.19 1.96 35.77
C ALA A 87 -51.68 1.86 35.39
N ALA A 88 -52.00 1.07 34.36
CA ALA A 88 -53.37 0.84 33.95
C ALA A 88 -54.18 0.12 35.04
N ARG A 89 -53.55 -0.83 35.76
CA ARG A 89 -54.16 -1.56 36.87
C ARG A 89 -54.48 -0.66 38.07
N ALA A 90 -53.67 0.37 38.31
CA ALA A 90 -53.88 1.37 39.36
C ALA A 90 -54.99 2.40 39.01
N GLY A 91 -55.54 2.37 37.80
CA GLY A 91 -56.63 3.26 37.37
C GLY A 91 -56.23 4.74 37.42
N GLU A 92 -57.09 5.59 38.01
CA GLU A 92 -56.86 7.04 38.09
C GLU A 92 -55.58 7.41 38.84
N ALA A 93 -55.20 6.63 39.87
CA ALA A 93 -53.97 6.86 40.64
C ALA A 93 -52.69 6.59 39.82
N GLY A 94 -52.78 5.81 38.73
CA GLY A 94 -51.66 5.43 37.88
C GLY A 94 -51.39 6.38 36.70
N LYS A 95 -52.23 7.40 36.45
CA LYS A 95 -52.13 8.25 35.25
C LYS A 95 -50.77 8.92 35.07
N GLY A 96 -50.18 9.49 36.14
CA GLY A 96 -48.86 10.10 36.07
C GLY A 96 -47.75 9.08 35.77
N PHE A 97 -47.86 7.88 36.34
CA PHE A 97 -46.91 6.79 36.11
C PHE A 97 -47.01 6.25 34.68
N ALA A 98 -48.22 6.20 34.09
CA ALA A 98 -48.44 5.80 32.71
C ALA A 98 -47.73 6.73 31.71
N VAL A 99 -47.73 8.04 31.95
CA VAL A 99 -47.03 9.02 31.09
C VAL A 99 -45.53 8.78 31.12
N VAL A 100 -44.94 8.62 32.31
CA VAL A 100 -43.50 8.36 32.46
C VAL A 100 -43.13 7.02 31.81
N ALA A 101 -43.92 5.97 32.02
CA ALA A 101 -43.70 4.67 31.39
C ALA A 101 -43.73 4.75 29.86
N GLY A 102 -44.66 5.54 29.29
CA GLY A 102 -44.71 5.81 27.85
C GLY A 102 -43.47 6.53 27.32
N GLU A 103 -42.98 7.53 28.05
CA GLU A 103 -41.77 8.27 27.66
C GLU A 103 -40.51 7.38 27.70
N VAL A 104 -40.35 6.59 28.76
CA VAL A 104 -39.24 5.62 28.87
C VAL A 104 -39.30 4.59 27.72
N LYS A 105 -40.50 4.12 27.38
CA LYS A 105 -40.70 3.19 26.26
C LYS A 105 -40.26 3.81 24.92
N ASN A 106 -40.65 5.07 24.68
CA ASN A 106 -40.26 5.79 23.46
C ASN A 106 -38.75 6.00 23.37
N LEU A 107 -38.13 6.39 24.49
CA LEU A 107 -36.69 6.61 24.56
C LEU A 107 -35.92 5.30 24.31
N ALA A 108 -36.36 4.21 24.92
CA ALA A 108 -35.78 2.88 24.68
C ALA A 108 -35.89 2.45 23.20
N ALA A 109 -37.03 2.67 22.56
CA ALA A 109 -37.19 2.39 21.14
C ALA A 109 -36.30 3.27 20.25
N GLN A 110 -36.08 4.54 20.63
CA GLN A 110 -35.17 5.43 19.92
C GLN A 110 -33.71 4.99 20.09
N THR A 111 -33.30 4.59 21.30
CA THR A 111 -31.97 4.04 21.57
C THR A 111 -31.71 2.79 20.73
N ALA A 112 -32.65 1.85 20.67
CA ALA A 112 -32.51 0.63 19.87
C ALA A 112 -32.28 0.94 18.38
N ARG A 113 -33.06 1.88 17.80
CA ARG A 113 -32.86 2.30 16.41
C ARG A 113 -31.50 2.94 16.18
N ALA A 114 -31.04 3.80 17.09
CA ALA A 114 -29.73 4.43 16.98
C ALA A 114 -28.59 3.41 17.07
N THR A 115 -28.71 2.39 17.94
CA THR A 115 -27.71 1.31 18.01
C THR A 115 -27.68 0.43 16.78
N ASP A 116 -28.83 0.20 16.13
CA ASP A 116 -28.89 -0.55 14.87
C ASP A 116 -28.19 0.22 13.74
N GLU A 117 -28.41 1.54 13.66
CA GLU A 117 -27.73 2.42 12.69
C GLU A 117 -26.20 2.44 12.91
N ILE A 118 -25.76 2.54 14.18
CA ILE A 118 -24.34 2.42 14.54
C ILE A 118 -23.77 1.07 14.09
N SER A 119 -24.49 -0.03 14.32
CA SER A 119 -24.06 -1.37 13.91
C SER A 119 -23.92 -1.50 12.40
N GLY A 120 -24.83 -0.88 11.63
CA GLY A 120 -24.72 -0.78 10.17
C GLY A 120 -23.47 -0.01 9.73
N ASN A 121 -23.20 1.14 10.36
CA ASN A 121 -22.00 1.94 10.07
C ASN A 121 -20.70 1.19 10.40
N ILE A 122 -20.65 0.45 11.51
CA ILE A 122 -19.51 -0.39 11.87
C ILE A 122 -19.27 -1.49 10.82
N THR A 123 -20.34 -2.13 10.35
CA THR A 123 -20.25 -3.14 9.30
C THR A 123 -19.67 -2.56 8.01
N ALA A 124 -20.11 -1.35 7.62
CA ALA A 124 -19.58 -0.66 6.44
C ALA A 124 -18.09 -0.29 6.61
N ILE A 125 -17.68 0.19 7.79
CA ILE A 125 -16.28 0.50 8.10
C ILE A 125 -15.41 -0.76 8.03
N GLN A 126 -15.88 -1.89 8.58
CA GLN A 126 -15.16 -3.16 8.51
C GLN A 126 -15.02 -3.67 7.07
N ALA A 127 -16.06 -3.53 6.25
CA ALA A 127 -15.99 -3.89 4.83
C ALA A 127 -14.95 -3.03 4.09
N ALA A 128 -14.98 -1.71 4.26
CA ALA A 128 -14.00 -0.80 3.66
C ALA A 128 -12.57 -1.07 4.16
N THR A 129 -12.41 -1.42 5.44
CA THR A 129 -11.11 -1.79 6.02
C THR A 129 -10.55 -3.06 5.37
N LYS A 130 -11.40 -4.07 5.13
CA LYS A 130 -10.99 -5.30 4.43
C LYS A 130 -10.58 -5.05 2.97
N GLU A 131 -11.33 -4.20 2.28
CA GLU A 131 -10.99 -3.78 0.92
C GLU A 131 -9.64 -3.04 0.87
N ALA A 132 -9.40 -2.14 1.82
CA ALA A 132 -8.12 -1.44 1.95
C ALA A 132 -6.96 -2.42 2.21
N VAL A 133 -7.14 -3.42 3.08
CA VAL A 133 -6.13 -4.46 3.33
C VAL A 133 -5.84 -5.28 2.07
N ALA A 134 -6.86 -5.62 1.27
CA ALA A 134 -6.67 -6.32 0.01
C ALA A 134 -5.85 -5.49 -0.99
N ALA A 135 -6.18 -4.20 -1.14
CA ALA A 135 -5.43 -3.27 -2.00
C ALA A 135 -3.96 -3.11 -1.54
N ILE A 136 -3.72 -3.05 -0.22
CA ILE A 136 -2.37 -3.04 0.35
C ILE A 136 -1.60 -4.31 -0.04
N GLY A 137 -2.25 -5.49 -0.02
CA GLY A 137 -1.63 -6.75 -0.46
C GLY A 137 -1.28 -6.78 -1.95
N GLU A 138 -2.09 -6.16 -2.81
CA GLU A 138 -1.79 -5.99 -4.23
C GLU A 138 -0.59 -5.04 -4.45
N ILE A 139 -0.51 -3.98 -3.66
CA ILE A 139 0.63 -3.06 -3.65
C ILE A 139 1.91 -3.80 -3.24
N ASP A 140 1.88 -4.60 -2.17
CA ASP A 140 3.02 -5.41 -1.74
C ASP A 140 3.51 -6.35 -2.83
N THR A 141 2.58 -6.99 -3.56
CA THR A 141 2.90 -7.86 -4.69
C THR A 141 3.59 -7.10 -5.81
N THR A 142 3.06 -5.93 -6.16
CA THR A 142 3.62 -5.06 -7.21
C THR A 142 5.02 -4.57 -6.83
N ILE A 143 5.23 -4.20 -5.56
CA ILE A 143 6.55 -3.77 -5.07
C ILE A 143 7.55 -4.93 -5.10
N GLY A 144 7.12 -6.15 -4.75
CA GLY A 144 7.96 -7.34 -4.87
C GLY A 144 8.45 -7.57 -6.30
N GLN A 145 7.55 -7.44 -7.29
CA GLN A 145 7.91 -7.53 -8.72
C GLN A 145 8.88 -6.43 -9.16
N LEU A 146 8.77 -5.22 -8.60
CA LEU A 146 9.70 -4.12 -8.86
C LEU A 146 11.11 -4.40 -8.30
N ASP A 147 11.20 -5.00 -7.12
CA ASP A 147 12.49 -5.39 -6.50
C ASP A 147 13.19 -6.50 -7.29
N GLU A 148 12.44 -7.52 -7.73
CA GLU A 148 12.93 -8.58 -8.62
C GLU A 148 13.42 -8.01 -9.96
N SER A 149 12.64 -7.11 -10.57
CA SER A 149 13.01 -6.46 -11.83
C SER A 149 14.26 -5.61 -11.67
N SER A 150 14.37 -4.85 -10.58
CA SER A 150 15.54 -4.03 -10.29
C SER A 150 16.80 -4.89 -10.09
N THR A 151 16.66 -6.04 -9.42
CA THR A 151 17.75 -7.02 -9.26
C THR A 151 18.20 -7.60 -10.60
N ALA A 152 17.25 -7.94 -11.48
CA ALA A 152 17.57 -8.44 -12.82
C ALA A 152 18.27 -7.39 -13.69
N ILE A 153 17.82 -6.12 -13.63
CA ILE A 153 18.47 -5.03 -14.35
C ILE A 153 19.89 -4.78 -13.80
N ALA A 154 20.09 -4.80 -12.49
CA ALA A 154 21.41 -4.63 -11.89
C ALA A 154 22.40 -5.69 -12.41
N ALA A 155 21.99 -6.96 -12.43
CA ALA A 155 22.81 -8.05 -12.97
C ALA A 155 23.11 -7.87 -14.47
N ALA A 156 22.13 -7.42 -15.25
CA ALA A 156 22.33 -7.15 -16.68
C ALA A 156 23.29 -5.97 -16.92
N VAL A 157 23.22 -4.92 -16.12
CA VAL A 157 24.13 -3.77 -16.20
C VAL A 157 25.56 -4.17 -15.82
N GLU A 158 25.76 -4.99 -14.79
CA GLU A 158 27.08 -5.52 -14.46
C GLU A 158 27.70 -6.32 -15.62
N GLN A 159 26.90 -7.15 -16.30
CA GLN A 159 27.34 -7.88 -17.49
C GLN A 159 27.67 -6.95 -18.65
N GLN A 160 26.85 -5.92 -18.89
CA GLN A 160 27.09 -4.91 -19.92
C GLN A 160 28.39 -4.16 -19.64
N THR A 161 28.62 -3.71 -18.41
CA THR A 161 29.87 -3.02 -18.04
C THR A 161 31.12 -3.88 -18.25
N ALA A 162 31.05 -5.19 -17.99
CA ALA A 162 32.14 -6.09 -18.30
C ALA A 162 32.42 -6.16 -19.82
N ALA A 163 31.37 -6.31 -20.64
CA ALA A 163 31.47 -6.38 -22.10
C ALA A 163 31.96 -5.06 -22.72
N THR A 164 31.43 -3.92 -22.26
CA THR A 164 31.86 -2.58 -22.65
C THR A 164 33.34 -2.34 -22.31
N GLY A 165 33.78 -2.83 -21.15
CA GLY A 165 35.20 -2.82 -20.78
C GLY A 165 36.08 -3.68 -21.70
N GLU A 166 35.59 -4.82 -22.20
CA GLU A 166 36.29 -5.63 -23.22
C GLU A 166 36.37 -4.93 -24.57
N ILE A 167 35.26 -4.31 -25.00
CA ILE A 167 35.20 -3.52 -26.24
C ILE A 167 36.23 -2.39 -26.19
N ALA A 168 36.27 -1.63 -25.09
CA ALA A 168 37.25 -0.55 -24.91
C ALA A 168 38.70 -1.04 -25.03
N ARG A 169 39.03 -2.20 -24.42
CA ARG A 169 40.36 -2.81 -24.54
C ARG A 169 40.70 -3.22 -25.98
N ASN A 170 39.73 -3.79 -26.71
CA ASN A 170 39.91 -4.20 -28.10
C ASN A 170 40.10 -2.99 -29.03
N ILE A 171 39.38 -1.90 -28.80
CA ILE A 171 39.52 -0.64 -29.54
C ILE A 171 40.93 -0.06 -29.34
N ASP A 172 41.42 -0.01 -28.10
CA ASP A 172 42.76 0.49 -27.80
C ASP A 172 43.86 -0.36 -28.45
N ALA A 173 43.72 -1.69 -28.42
CA ALA A 173 44.62 -2.60 -29.14
C ALA A 173 44.58 -2.37 -30.67
N GLY A 174 43.39 -2.22 -31.25
CA GLY A 174 43.21 -1.93 -32.67
C GLY A 174 43.78 -0.57 -33.09
N SER A 175 43.64 0.44 -32.23
CA SER A 175 44.22 1.77 -32.42
C SER A 175 45.75 1.70 -32.52
N ARG A 176 46.38 1.00 -31.56
CA ARG A 176 47.83 0.76 -31.54
C ARG A 176 48.32 0.01 -32.78
N GLY A 177 47.61 -1.04 -33.20
CA GLY A 177 47.95 -1.79 -34.42
C GLY A 177 47.82 -0.93 -35.70
N THR A 178 46.80 -0.07 -35.78
CA THR A 178 46.61 0.84 -36.92
C THR A 178 47.72 1.90 -36.98
N ALA A 179 48.17 2.41 -35.83
CA ALA A 179 49.30 3.33 -35.73
C ALA A 179 50.62 2.69 -36.18
N GLU A 180 50.89 1.46 -35.74
CA GLU A 180 52.08 0.70 -36.12
C GLU A 180 52.14 0.42 -37.64
N VAL A 181 51.02 0.04 -38.25
CA VAL A 181 50.93 -0.13 -39.72
C VAL A 181 51.17 1.19 -40.44
N THR A 182 50.65 2.31 -39.91
CA THR A 182 50.85 3.64 -40.54
C THR A 182 52.30 4.12 -40.43
N GLN A 183 53.04 3.68 -39.41
CA GLN A 183 54.45 4.05 -39.19
C GLN A 183 55.43 3.19 -40.01
N ASN A 184 54.99 2.00 -40.45
CA ASN A 184 55.76 1.04 -41.25
C ASN A 184 55.52 1.14 -42.78
N VAL A 185 54.68 2.08 -43.24
CA VAL A 185 54.36 2.35 -44.66
C VAL A 185 54.88 3.73 -45.05
#